data_AF-A0A7L4QTZ5-F1
#
_entry.id   AF-A0A7L4QTZ5-F1
#
_cell.length_a   1.000
_cell.length_b   1.000
_cell.length_c   1.000
_cell.angle_alpha   90.00
_cell.angle_beta   90.00
_cell.angle_gamma   90.00
#
_symmetry.space_group_name_H-M   'P 1'
#
loop_
_entity.id
_entity.type
_entity.pdbx_description
1 polymer ?
#
loop_
_entity_poly.entity_id
_entity_poly.type
_entity_poly.pdbx_seq_one_letter_code
_entity_poly.pdbx_strand_id
1 'polypeptide(L)'
;MQVIVDAANVAHHGKMEGQPSLNRILQAVAALEKMGYQPVLIADASLRHEIDQKDEYLKLVEGGKIQEVPAGTTADHHILKLAYEEDSKILSNDVFREYNDEFQDIQSRRIPFAFKGDSILVGSAAKPKKIKNILQKISTQTLNEFEKKGYDSYRLKKNKKLSGIAVAKEAIDRITKTREEGIDSKLENVFMKIPFFEKVLNMVEDAETTSDFIIFVLVSPRDYRDAVRNAGNIAVTVGDRLKMDHAPLVAVRNDLFTKPGSFELNIIYSDEILEESPYHVNITINDHDYPFIKKNSRNIASTVAARLGTWKFPIVSVKPSMLMEKPGNFEIHLEKGGRD
;
A
#
# COMPACT_ATOMS: atom_id res chain seq x y z
N MET A 1 22.94 0.07 -17.14
CA MET A 1 21.97 0.91 -16.39
C MET A 1 22.29 2.35 -16.71
N GLN A 2 21.28 3.13 -17.07
CA GLN A 2 21.41 4.52 -17.44
C GLN A 2 21.44 5.42 -16.19
N VAL A 3 22.29 6.45 -16.25
CA VAL A 3 22.43 7.44 -15.17
C VAL A 3 22.31 8.82 -15.79
N ILE A 4 21.26 9.55 -15.42
CA ILE A 4 21.10 10.94 -15.82
C ILE A 4 22.02 11.78 -14.94
N VAL A 5 22.87 12.56 -15.57
CA VAL A 5 23.82 13.44 -14.89
C VAL A 5 23.28 14.85 -14.97
N ASP A 6 23.07 15.44 -13.81
CA ASP A 6 22.80 16.86 -13.65
C ASP A 6 24.11 17.64 -13.89
N ALA A 7 24.34 18.01 -15.15
CA ALA A 7 25.60 18.56 -15.61
C ALA A 7 25.88 19.93 -14.97
N ALA A 8 24.83 20.72 -14.70
CA ALA A 8 24.97 21.99 -13.99
C ALA A 8 25.42 21.74 -12.54
N ASN A 9 24.75 20.87 -11.78
CA ASN A 9 25.13 20.56 -10.41
C ASN A 9 26.56 20.01 -10.30
N VAL A 10 26.96 19.13 -11.23
CA VAL A 10 28.34 18.60 -11.31
C VAL A 10 29.36 19.69 -11.62
N ALA A 11 29.08 20.56 -12.60
CA ALA A 11 29.99 21.63 -13.01
C ALA A 11 30.23 22.64 -11.88
N HIS A 12 29.17 23.02 -11.17
CA HIS A 12 29.22 23.98 -10.06
C HIS A 12 29.83 23.41 -8.76
N HIS A 13 29.92 22.08 -8.61
CA HIS A 13 30.03 21.40 -7.31
C HIS A 13 31.10 21.84 -6.28
N GLY A 14 32.17 22.57 -6.54
CA GLY A 14 33.28 22.68 -5.57
C GLY A 14 33.72 24.09 -5.28
N LYS A 15 32.83 25.07 -5.46
CA LYS A 15 33.18 26.49 -5.40
C LYS A 15 32.06 27.32 -4.77
N MET A 16 32.45 28.33 -3.99
CA MET A 16 31.57 29.41 -3.54
C MET A 16 31.57 30.61 -4.50
N GLU A 17 32.63 30.81 -5.31
CA GLU A 17 32.80 32.02 -6.17
C GLU A 17 33.55 31.77 -7.50
N GLY A 18 33.40 30.62 -8.17
CA GLY A 18 34.13 30.41 -9.43
C GLY A 18 33.37 29.72 -10.53
N GLN A 19 33.83 29.97 -11.75
CA GLN A 19 33.26 29.51 -13.02
C GLN A 19 32.98 27.99 -13.02
N PRO A 20 31.80 27.54 -13.49
CA PRO A 20 31.48 26.12 -13.65
C PRO A 20 32.47 25.45 -14.60
N SER A 21 32.81 24.19 -14.33
CA SER A 21 33.90 23.50 -15.03
C SER A 21 33.44 22.30 -15.85
N LEU A 22 33.74 22.34 -17.15
CA LEU A 22 33.53 21.26 -18.11
C LEU A 22 34.33 20.01 -17.72
N ASN A 23 35.56 20.18 -17.24
CA ASN A 23 36.41 19.06 -16.81
C ASN A 23 35.73 18.19 -15.74
N ARG A 24 34.95 18.79 -14.83
CA ARG A 24 34.19 18.04 -13.81
C ARG A 24 33.10 17.17 -14.41
N ILE A 25 32.40 17.67 -15.43
CA ILE A 25 31.39 16.90 -16.17
C ILE A 25 32.08 15.68 -16.81
N LEU A 26 33.22 15.89 -17.48
CA LEU A 26 33.97 14.81 -18.14
C LEU A 26 34.50 13.77 -17.14
N GLN A 27 34.95 14.21 -15.96
CA GLN A 27 35.37 13.31 -14.87
C GLN A 27 34.21 12.47 -14.35
N ALA A 28 33.01 13.06 -14.22
CA ALA A 28 31.80 12.32 -13.83
C ALA A 28 31.43 11.25 -14.87
N VAL A 29 31.47 11.59 -16.17
CA VAL A 29 31.25 10.64 -17.27
C VAL A 29 32.22 9.47 -17.18
N ALA A 30 33.52 9.74 -17.13
CA ALA A 30 34.55 8.71 -17.09
C ALA A 30 34.41 7.79 -15.86
N ALA A 31 34.05 8.35 -14.71
CA ALA A 31 33.82 7.56 -13.49
C ALA A 31 32.59 6.66 -13.62
N LEU A 32 31.47 7.17 -14.14
CA LEU A 32 30.26 6.39 -14.35
C LEU A 32 30.47 5.27 -15.37
N GLU A 33 31.12 5.57 -16.50
CA GLU A 33 31.46 4.57 -17.53
C GLU A 33 32.36 3.46 -16.96
N LYS A 34 33.37 3.82 -16.16
CA LYS A 34 34.25 2.85 -15.48
C LYS A 34 33.49 1.95 -14.49
N MET A 35 32.37 2.42 -13.93
CA MET A 35 31.47 1.65 -13.08
C MET A 35 30.46 0.80 -13.88
N GLY A 36 30.47 0.88 -15.22
CA GLY A 36 29.55 0.15 -16.10
C GLY A 36 28.20 0.85 -16.31
N TYR A 37 28.10 2.15 -15.99
CA TYR A 37 26.91 2.95 -16.24
C TYR A 37 26.96 3.63 -17.62
N GLN A 38 25.78 3.97 -18.13
CA GLN A 38 25.62 4.77 -19.35
C GLN A 38 25.16 6.18 -18.97
N PRO A 39 26.07 7.17 -18.92
CA PRO A 39 25.71 8.52 -18.54
C PRO A 39 24.93 9.24 -19.64
N VAL A 40 23.86 9.94 -19.26
CA VAL A 40 23.12 10.89 -20.10
C VAL A 40 23.19 12.26 -19.47
N LEU A 41 23.83 13.20 -20.15
CA LEU A 41 24.12 14.53 -19.60
C LEU A 41 22.96 15.48 -19.90
N ILE A 42 22.38 16.07 -18.86
CA ILE A 42 21.34 17.10 -18.97
C ILE A 42 21.84 18.37 -18.29
N ALA A 43 21.75 19.50 -18.99
CA ALA A 43 22.16 20.81 -18.50
C ALA A 43 21.02 21.83 -18.57
N ASP A 44 21.01 22.75 -17.62
CA ASP A 44 20.21 23.97 -17.75
C ASP A 44 20.75 24.86 -18.89
N ALA A 45 19.86 25.51 -19.63
CA ALA A 45 20.24 26.38 -20.74
C ALA A 45 21.17 27.54 -20.32
N SER A 46 21.11 27.97 -19.06
CA SER A 46 21.98 29.03 -18.54
C SER A 46 23.46 28.63 -18.46
N LEU A 47 23.76 27.33 -18.30
CA LEU A 47 25.12 26.83 -18.06
C LEU A 47 26.11 27.25 -19.18
N ARG A 48 25.64 27.32 -20.43
CA ARG A 48 26.44 27.70 -21.60
C ARG A 48 27.07 29.10 -21.51
N HIS A 49 26.45 30.00 -20.75
CA HIS A 49 26.92 31.37 -20.59
C HIS A 49 27.97 31.50 -19.49
N GLU A 50 27.99 30.56 -18.56
CA GLU A 50 28.83 30.61 -17.37
C GLU A 50 30.02 29.67 -17.46
N ILE A 51 29.90 28.52 -18.13
CA ILE A 51 30.92 27.45 -18.11
C ILE A 51 32.28 27.88 -18.67
N ASP A 52 33.35 27.31 -18.13
CA ASP A 52 34.68 27.37 -18.73
C ASP A 52 34.69 26.63 -20.09
N GLN A 53 35.73 26.86 -20.90
CA GLN A 53 35.90 26.16 -22.18
C GLN A 53 34.64 26.16 -23.07
N LYS A 54 33.96 27.31 -23.16
CA LYS A 54 32.64 27.47 -23.82
C LYS A 54 32.57 26.84 -25.21
N ASP A 55 33.59 27.04 -26.04
CA ASP A 55 33.63 26.51 -27.40
C ASP A 55 33.63 24.97 -27.42
N GLU A 56 34.27 24.33 -26.44
CA GLU A 56 34.26 22.87 -26.31
C GLU A 56 32.91 22.36 -25.79
N TYR A 57 32.34 23.04 -24.79
CA TYR A 57 31.00 22.73 -24.29
C TYR A 57 29.96 22.82 -25.40
N LEU A 58 29.97 23.88 -26.21
CA LEU A 58 29.02 24.07 -27.31
C LEU A 58 29.13 22.94 -28.36
N LYS A 59 30.35 22.48 -28.68
CA LYS A 59 30.55 21.31 -29.56
C LYS A 59 29.92 20.04 -28.99
N LEU A 60 29.95 19.84 -27.66
CA LEU A 60 29.31 18.70 -27.02
C LEU A 60 27.78 18.79 -27.06
N VAL A 61 27.23 20.00 -26.93
CA VAL A 61 25.79 20.25 -27.10
C VAL A 61 25.36 20.02 -28.55
N GLU A 62 26.05 20.62 -29.52
CA GLU A 62 25.76 20.44 -30.95
C GLU A 62 25.92 18.98 -31.41
N GLY A 63 26.90 18.27 -30.83
CA GLY A 63 27.09 16.84 -31.05
C GLY A 63 26.10 15.93 -30.31
N GLY A 64 25.13 16.49 -29.57
CA GLY A 64 24.10 15.75 -28.85
C GLY A 64 24.59 14.97 -27.61
N LYS A 65 25.83 15.21 -27.16
CA LYS A 65 26.41 14.57 -25.96
C LYS A 65 25.90 15.20 -24.67
N ILE A 66 25.60 16.50 -24.70
CA ILE A 66 24.93 17.23 -23.62
C ILE A 66 23.59 17.71 -24.13
N GLN A 67 22.51 17.36 -23.43
CA GLN A 67 21.17 17.80 -23.74
C GLN A 67 20.83 19.02 -22.90
N GLU A 68 20.66 20.18 -23.54
CA GLU A 68 20.17 21.38 -22.86
C GLU A 68 18.65 21.37 -22.82
N VAL A 69 18.07 21.62 -21.65
CA VAL A 69 16.61 21.75 -21.54
C VAL A 69 16.12 23.03 -22.22
N PRO A 70 14.94 23.04 -22.86
CA PRO A 70 14.39 24.23 -23.48
C PRO A 70 14.21 25.38 -22.48
N ALA A 71 14.43 26.61 -22.94
CA ALA A 71 14.21 27.80 -22.13
C ALA A 71 12.76 27.85 -21.59
N GLY A 72 12.62 28.08 -20.29
CA GLY A 72 11.32 28.07 -19.58
C GLY A 72 10.91 26.72 -19.00
N THR A 73 11.69 25.66 -19.21
CA THR A 73 11.54 24.37 -18.51
C THR A 73 12.61 24.26 -17.42
N THR A 74 12.22 23.92 -16.19
CA THR A 74 13.19 23.73 -15.11
C THR A 74 13.99 22.45 -15.35
N ALA A 75 15.32 22.56 -15.40
CA ALA A 75 16.21 21.41 -15.61
C ALA A 75 15.94 20.29 -14.60
N ASP A 76 15.73 20.65 -13.33
CA ASP A 76 15.42 19.70 -12.25
C ASP A 76 14.17 18.87 -12.54
N HIS A 77 13.07 19.51 -12.97
CA HIS A 77 11.83 18.81 -13.32
C HIS A 77 12.04 17.87 -14.49
N HIS A 78 12.76 18.30 -15.53
CA HIS A 78 13.05 17.47 -16.69
C HIS A 78 13.94 16.27 -16.36
N ILE A 79 14.99 16.48 -15.55
CA ILE A 79 15.88 15.43 -15.03
C ILE A 79 15.07 14.40 -14.25
N LEU A 80 14.22 14.85 -13.32
CA LEU A 80 13.36 13.96 -12.54
C LEU A 80 12.39 13.22 -13.44
N LYS A 81 11.68 13.91 -14.32
CA LYS A 81 10.73 13.30 -15.24
C LYS A 81 11.39 12.21 -16.08
N LEU A 82 12.51 12.52 -16.74
CA LEU A 82 13.24 11.54 -17.55
C LEU A 82 13.77 10.38 -16.70
N ALA A 83 14.26 10.64 -15.49
CA ALA A 83 14.71 9.58 -14.57
C ALA A 83 13.60 8.65 -14.12
N TYR A 84 12.36 9.15 -14.08
CA TYR A 84 11.18 8.35 -13.76
C TYR A 84 10.63 7.61 -14.97
N GLU A 85 10.68 8.21 -16.16
CA GLU A 85 10.22 7.61 -17.41
C GLU A 85 11.16 6.49 -17.88
N GLU A 86 12.47 6.68 -17.74
CA GLU A 86 13.53 5.78 -18.24
C GLU A 86 14.16 4.91 -17.12
N ASP A 87 13.51 4.83 -15.96
CA ASP A 87 13.98 4.16 -14.72
C ASP A 87 15.48 4.37 -14.42
N SER A 88 15.96 5.59 -14.63
CA SER A 88 17.38 5.92 -14.52
C SER A 88 17.73 6.42 -13.13
N LYS A 89 18.99 6.23 -12.72
CA LYS A 89 19.54 6.91 -11.54
C LYS A 89 19.93 8.34 -11.90
N ILE A 90 20.02 9.21 -10.90
CA ILE A 90 20.39 10.63 -11.08
C ILE A 90 21.69 10.89 -10.37
N LEU A 91 22.74 11.32 -11.06
CA LEU A 91 23.95 11.86 -10.43
C LEU A 91 23.73 13.35 -10.15
N SER A 92 23.39 13.69 -8.91
CA SER A 92 23.24 15.08 -8.44
C SER A 92 23.41 15.12 -6.93
N ASN A 93 23.91 16.24 -6.40
CA ASN A 93 23.89 16.52 -4.97
C ASN A 93 22.65 17.31 -4.55
N ASP A 94 21.85 17.82 -5.50
CA ASP A 94 20.55 18.41 -5.17
C ASP A 94 19.60 17.33 -4.61
N VAL A 95 18.84 17.69 -3.59
CA VAL A 95 17.84 16.82 -2.96
C VAL A 95 16.46 16.94 -3.61
N PHE A 96 16.23 17.92 -4.49
CA PHE A 96 15.00 18.16 -5.23
C PHE A 96 13.76 18.27 -4.32
N ARG A 97 13.85 19.11 -3.28
CA ARG A 97 12.84 19.10 -2.20
C ARG A 97 11.47 19.57 -2.66
N GLU A 98 11.43 20.55 -3.54
CA GLU A 98 10.25 21.16 -4.12
C GLU A 98 9.43 20.18 -4.96
N TYR A 99 10.04 19.09 -5.43
CA TYR A 99 9.42 18.10 -6.30
C TYR A 99 8.91 16.86 -5.55
N ASN A 100 9.02 16.81 -4.22
CA ASN A 100 8.59 15.65 -3.42
C ASN A 100 7.08 15.34 -3.51
N ASP A 101 6.26 16.35 -3.84
CA ASP A 101 4.81 16.17 -3.99
C ASP A 101 4.46 15.48 -5.32
N GLU A 102 5.30 15.63 -6.34
CA GLU A 102 5.10 15.06 -7.67
C GLU A 102 5.87 13.73 -7.84
N PHE A 103 7.07 13.64 -7.29
CA PHE A 103 8.00 12.53 -7.50
C PHE A 103 8.30 11.81 -6.18
N GLN A 104 7.91 10.53 -6.11
CA GLN A 104 8.07 9.71 -4.91
C GLN A 104 9.46 9.07 -4.78
N ASP A 105 10.09 9.29 -3.62
CA ASP A 105 11.33 8.60 -3.22
C ASP A 105 12.53 8.93 -4.12
N ILE A 106 12.63 10.19 -4.55
CA ILE A 106 13.74 10.77 -5.32
C ILE A 106 15.12 10.35 -4.77
N GLN A 107 15.26 10.29 -3.45
CA GLN A 107 16.51 9.95 -2.76
C GLN A 107 17.01 8.52 -3.08
N SER A 108 16.13 7.60 -3.44
CA SER A 108 16.51 6.24 -3.86
C SER A 108 17.01 6.16 -5.30
N ARG A 109 16.74 7.19 -6.10
CA ARG A 109 17.22 7.35 -7.49
C ARG A 109 18.48 8.20 -7.55
N ARG A 110 18.61 9.16 -6.63
CA ARG A 110 19.76 10.06 -6.56
C ARG A 110 21.01 9.37 -6.02
N ILE A 111 22.09 9.46 -6.78
CA ILE A 111 23.45 9.10 -6.42
C ILE A 111 24.19 10.40 -6.08
N PRO A 112 24.54 10.63 -4.80
CA PRO A 112 25.36 11.78 -4.42
C PRO A 112 26.81 11.57 -4.87
N PHE A 113 27.58 12.64 -4.98
CA PHE A 113 29.00 12.59 -5.32
C PHE A 113 29.82 13.61 -4.52
N ALA A 114 31.13 13.47 -4.56
CA ALA A 114 32.07 14.47 -4.04
C ALA A 114 33.30 14.56 -4.95
N PHE A 115 33.95 15.72 -4.99
CA PHE A 115 35.24 15.86 -5.65
C PHE A 115 36.36 15.92 -4.61
N LYS A 116 37.44 15.18 -4.86
CA LYS A 116 38.70 15.23 -4.11
C LYS A 116 39.82 15.55 -5.08
N GLY A 117 40.18 16.82 -5.18
CA GLY A 117 41.05 17.32 -6.26
C GLY A 117 40.41 17.06 -7.62
N ASP A 118 41.15 16.40 -8.50
CA ASP A 118 40.73 16.04 -9.87
C ASP A 118 40.05 14.66 -9.96
N SER A 119 39.56 14.13 -8.84
CA SER A 119 38.87 12.83 -8.81
C SER A 119 37.46 12.97 -8.23
N ILE A 120 36.49 12.38 -8.91
CA ILE A 120 35.12 12.25 -8.41
C ILE A 120 34.96 10.95 -7.63
N LEU A 121 34.34 11.03 -6.46
CA LEU A 121 33.88 9.91 -5.66
C LEU A 121 32.36 9.82 -5.83
N VAL A 122 31.90 8.79 -6.54
CA VAL A 122 30.49 8.50 -6.75
C VAL A 122 29.97 7.69 -5.56
N GLY A 123 28.91 8.19 -4.91
CA GLY A 123 28.28 7.54 -3.76
C GLY A 123 27.34 6.41 -4.15
N SER A 124 26.45 6.05 -3.23
CA SER A 124 25.36 5.09 -3.49
C SER A 124 24.02 5.75 -3.21
N ALA A 125 23.01 5.39 -4.01
CA ALA A 125 21.66 5.88 -3.80
C ALA A 125 21.07 5.34 -2.50
N ALA A 126 20.14 6.09 -1.90
CA ALA A 126 19.48 5.65 -0.68
C ALA A 126 18.66 4.38 -0.93
N LYS A 127 18.40 3.60 0.13
CA LYS A 127 17.45 2.50 0.04
C LYS A 127 16.03 3.05 -0.17
N PRO A 128 15.20 2.40 -0.99
CA PRO A 128 13.83 2.86 -1.19
C PRO A 128 13.06 2.97 0.13
N LYS A 129 12.29 4.05 0.28
CA LYS A 129 11.49 4.29 1.49
C LYS A 129 10.37 3.25 1.60
N LYS A 130 10.31 2.54 2.73
CA LYS A 130 9.20 1.61 3.04
C LYS A 130 7.88 2.38 3.13
N ILE A 131 6.88 1.95 2.36
CA ILE A 131 5.53 2.53 2.45
C ILE A 131 4.91 2.12 3.79
N LYS A 132 4.66 3.12 4.64
CA LYS A 132 3.90 2.91 5.89
C LYS A 132 2.52 2.37 5.54
N ASN A 133 2.08 1.36 6.30
CA ASN A 133 0.73 0.79 6.23
C ASN A 133 0.33 0.13 4.90
N ILE A 134 1.29 -0.36 4.11
CA ILE A 134 1.01 -1.03 2.82
C ILE A 134 0.03 -2.20 2.95
N LEU A 135 0.11 -2.97 4.05
CA LEU A 135 -0.84 -4.06 4.31
C LEU A 135 -2.27 -3.56 4.48
N GLN A 136 -2.48 -2.46 5.21
CA GLN A 136 -3.81 -1.85 5.34
C GLN A 136 -4.31 -1.28 4.02
N LYS A 137 -3.43 -0.70 3.19
CA LYS A 137 -3.79 -0.18 1.87
C LYS A 137 -4.28 -1.31 0.96
N ILE A 138 -3.52 -2.41 0.88
CA ILE A 138 -3.90 -3.61 0.15
C ILE A 138 -5.25 -4.13 0.64
N SER A 139 -5.42 -4.38 1.95
CA SER A 139 -6.70 -4.86 2.47
C SER A 139 -7.86 -3.90 2.20
N THR A 140 -7.64 -2.59 2.26
CA THR A 140 -8.68 -1.59 1.96
C THR A 140 -9.12 -1.68 0.51
N GLN A 141 -8.16 -1.71 -0.42
CA GLN A 141 -8.46 -1.81 -1.85
C GLN A 141 -9.08 -3.16 -2.19
N THR A 142 -8.64 -4.26 -1.57
CA THR A 142 -9.28 -5.57 -1.75
C THR A 142 -10.75 -5.51 -1.37
N LEU A 143 -11.08 -5.00 -0.17
CA LEU A 143 -12.47 -4.86 0.28
C LEU A 143 -13.30 -3.94 -0.64
N ASN A 144 -12.70 -2.87 -1.18
CA ASN A 144 -13.38 -2.03 -2.18
C ASN A 144 -13.69 -2.79 -3.47
N GLU A 145 -12.81 -3.69 -3.93
CA GLU A 145 -13.07 -4.52 -5.11
C GLU A 145 -14.19 -5.55 -4.86
N PHE A 146 -14.34 -6.06 -3.63
CA PHE A 146 -15.49 -6.89 -3.25
C PHE A 146 -16.80 -6.09 -3.27
N GLU A 147 -16.80 -4.88 -2.71
CA GLU A 147 -17.98 -3.99 -2.71
C GLU A 147 -18.41 -3.60 -4.12
N LYS A 148 -17.46 -3.32 -5.02
CA LYS A 148 -17.76 -3.10 -6.45
C LYS A 148 -18.43 -4.29 -7.13
N LYS A 149 -18.23 -5.51 -6.60
CA LYS A 149 -18.85 -6.76 -7.06
C LYS A 149 -20.13 -7.10 -6.30
N GLY A 150 -20.62 -6.21 -5.43
CA GLY A 150 -21.87 -6.38 -4.68
C GLY A 150 -21.71 -7.12 -3.34
N TYR A 151 -20.49 -7.27 -2.83
CA TYR A 151 -20.24 -7.89 -1.53
C TYR A 151 -19.84 -6.82 -0.52
N ASP A 152 -20.75 -6.50 0.39
CA ASP A 152 -20.50 -5.51 1.42
C ASP A 152 -19.44 -5.95 2.43
N SER A 153 -18.77 -4.98 3.02
CA SER A 153 -17.75 -5.23 4.02
C SER A 153 -17.86 -4.34 5.24
N TYR A 154 -17.57 -4.91 6.40
CA TYR A 154 -17.61 -4.23 7.68
C TYR A 154 -16.46 -3.22 7.84
N ARG A 155 -16.77 -1.91 7.89
CA ARG A 155 -15.75 -0.83 7.85
C ARG A 155 -15.37 -0.18 9.19
N LEU A 156 -16.04 -0.47 10.31
CA LEU A 156 -15.79 0.25 11.56
C LEU A 156 -14.40 -0.06 12.15
N LYS A 157 -13.80 0.96 12.77
CA LYS A 157 -12.43 0.91 13.34
C LYS A 157 -12.39 1.46 14.76
N LYS A 158 -13.38 1.14 15.60
CA LYS A 158 -13.42 1.57 17.00
C LYS A 158 -12.49 0.66 17.81
N ASN A 159 -11.26 1.11 17.99
CA ASN A 159 -10.22 0.37 18.72
C ASN A 159 -10.46 0.43 20.24
N LYS A 160 -11.36 -0.41 20.76
CA LYS A 160 -11.62 -0.55 22.20
C LYS A 160 -10.52 -1.38 22.86
N LYS A 161 -10.21 -1.12 24.13
CA LYS A 161 -9.17 -1.87 24.86
C LYS A 161 -9.55 -3.36 24.96
N LEU A 162 -8.64 -4.25 24.57
CA LEU A 162 -8.87 -5.69 24.52
C LEU A 162 -8.92 -6.31 25.94
N SER A 163 -10.05 -6.93 26.26
CA SER A 163 -10.20 -7.91 27.34
C SER A 163 -11.42 -8.78 27.05
N GLY A 164 -11.46 -10.03 27.56
CA GLY A 164 -12.62 -10.91 27.36
C GLY A 164 -13.93 -10.30 27.84
N ILE A 165 -13.91 -9.61 29.00
CA ILE A 165 -15.07 -8.92 29.57
C ILE A 165 -15.52 -7.76 28.67
N ALA A 166 -14.58 -6.95 28.17
CA ALA A 166 -14.92 -5.82 27.31
C ALA A 166 -15.51 -6.29 25.97
N VAL A 167 -14.98 -7.38 25.41
CA VAL A 167 -15.51 -8.01 24.19
C VAL A 167 -16.93 -8.52 24.42
N ALA A 168 -17.16 -9.30 25.48
CA ALA A 168 -18.49 -9.84 25.78
C ALA A 168 -19.52 -8.72 26.00
N LYS A 169 -19.16 -7.69 26.79
CA LYS A 169 -20.02 -6.52 27.02
C LYS A 169 -20.39 -5.83 25.71
N GLU A 170 -19.41 -5.56 24.85
CA GLU A 170 -19.66 -4.91 23.57
C GLU A 170 -20.56 -5.74 22.65
N ALA A 171 -20.38 -7.06 22.65
CA ALA A 171 -21.22 -7.96 21.85
C ALA A 171 -22.68 -7.92 22.33
N ILE A 172 -22.90 -8.02 23.65
CA ILE A 172 -24.21 -7.91 24.27
C ILE A 172 -24.86 -6.57 23.93
N ASP A 173 -24.14 -5.45 24.14
CA ASP A 173 -24.66 -4.11 23.89
C ASP A 173 -25.10 -3.94 22.42
N ARG A 174 -24.32 -4.44 21.46
CA ARG A 174 -24.66 -4.35 20.03
C ARG A 174 -25.82 -5.26 19.64
N ILE A 175 -25.84 -6.51 20.10
CA ILE A 175 -26.91 -7.46 19.77
C ILE A 175 -28.24 -6.99 20.36
N THR A 176 -28.25 -6.56 21.63
CA THR A 176 -29.44 -5.99 22.27
C THR A 176 -29.95 -4.79 21.50
N LYS A 177 -29.06 -3.86 21.14
CA LYS A 177 -29.41 -2.68 20.36
C LYS A 177 -30.04 -3.05 19.00
N THR A 178 -29.48 -4.02 18.28
CA THR A 178 -30.05 -4.51 17.02
C THR A 178 -31.43 -5.13 17.21
N ARG A 179 -31.69 -5.82 18.34
CA ARG A 179 -33.02 -6.37 18.67
C ARG A 179 -34.04 -5.29 19.04
N GLU A 180 -33.62 -4.24 19.75
CA GLU A 180 -34.49 -3.16 20.24
C GLU A 180 -34.87 -2.14 19.15
N GLU A 181 -33.95 -1.83 18.23
CA GLU A 181 -34.15 -0.75 17.24
C GLU A 181 -34.96 -1.15 16.00
N GLY A 182 -35.45 -2.39 15.87
CA GLY A 182 -36.36 -2.81 14.78
C GLY A 182 -36.01 -2.22 13.41
N ILE A 183 -34.93 -2.70 12.78
CA ILE A 183 -34.44 -2.31 11.44
C ILE A 183 -34.57 -0.81 11.13
N ASP A 184 -33.66 0.01 11.69
CA ASP A 184 -33.52 1.38 11.24
C ASP A 184 -32.59 1.47 10.00
N SER A 185 -33.23 1.52 8.83
CA SER A 185 -32.94 2.34 7.63
C SER A 185 -31.54 2.38 6.98
N LYS A 186 -30.54 1.63 7.44
CA LYS A 186 -29.26 1.46 6.71
C LYS A 186 -29.09 0.11 6.01
N LEU A 187 -29.88 -0.90 6.42
CA LEU A 187 -29.89 -2.22 5.78
C LEU A 187 -30.83 -2.26 4.56
N GLU A 188 -31.87 -1.42 4.50
CA GLU A 188 -32.84 -1.41 3.38
C GLU A 188 -32.22 -1.11 2.00
N ASN A 189 -31.21 -0.24 1.93
CA ASN A 189 -30.56 0.08 0.65
C ASN A 189 -29.61 -1.02 0.13
N VAL A 190 -29.26 -1.97 0.99
CA VAL A 190 -28.37 -3.11 0.69
C VAL A 190 -29.19 -4.31 0.22
N PHE A 191 -30.31 -4.60 0.88
CA PHE A 191 -31.07 -5.83 0.62
C PHE A 191 -31.97 -5.81 -0.63
N MET A 192 -32.35 -4.64 -1.15
CA MET A 192 -33.25 -4.52 -2.31
C MET A 192 -32.59 -4.72 -3.69
N LYS A 193 -31.29 -5.03 -3.77
CA LYS A 193 -30.56 -5.12 -5.06
C LYS A 193 -30.09 -6.52 -5.46
N ILE A 194 -30.45 -7.55 -4.69
CA ILE A 194 -30.16 -8.95 -5.04
C ILE A 194 -31.42 -9.53 -5.72
N PRO A 195 -31.38 -9.89 -7.02
CA PRO A 195 -32.55 -10.43 -7.76
C PRO A 195 -33.14 -11.72 -7.16
N PHE A 196 -32.40 -12.36 -6.25
CA PHE A 196 -32.79 -13.61 -5.60
C PHE A 196 -33.63 -13.39 -4.33
N PHE A 197 -33.62 -12.18 -3.75
CA PHE A 197 -34.20 -11.90 -2.43
C PHE A 197 -35.74 -11.89 -2.44
N GLU A 198 -36.36 -11.33 -3.50
CA GLU A 198 -37.83 -11.33 -3.66
C GLU A 198 -38.42 -12.74 -3.76
N LYS A 199 -37.63 -13.72 -4.21
CA LYS A 199 -38.09 -15.10 -4.40
C LYS A 199 -38.06 -15.93 -3.12
N VAL A 200 -37.23 -15.54 -2.14
CA VAL A 200 -37.07 -16.24 -0.86
C VAL A 200 -38.04 -15.69 0.19
N LEU A 201 -38.31 -14.38 0.18
CA LEU A 201 -39.22 -13.73 1.13
C LEU A 201 -40.67 -14.20 1.02
N ASN A 202 -41.13 -14.52 -0.20
CA ASN A 202 -42.47 -15.05 -0.44
C ASN A 202 -42.65 -16.53 -0.03
N MET A 203 -41.61 -17.20 0.46
CA MET A 203 -41.65 -18.60 0.88
C MET A 203 -41.52 -18.83 2.39
N VAL A 204 -41.29 -17.79 3.19
CA VAL A 204 -41.05 -17.92 4.63
C VAL A 204 -41.84 -16.86 5.41
N GLU A 205 -43.16 -16.97 5.35
CA GLU A 205 -43.98 -16.66 6.53
C GLU A 205 -44.05 -17.96 7.34
N ASP A 206 -43.81 -17.89 8.65
CA ASP A 206 -43.70 -19.00 9.62
C ASP A 206 -42.30 -19.62 9.81
N ALA A 207 -41.37 -18.85 10.38
CA ALA A 207 -40.36 -19.40 11.27
C ALA A 207 -39.92 -18.35 12.30
N GLU A 208 -40.37 -18.50 13.56
CA GLU A 208 -39.73 -17.86 14.71
C GLU A 208 -38.31 -18.43 14.87
N THR A 209 -37.33 -17.89 14.14
CA THR A 209 -35.94 -18.35 14.27
C THR A 209 -35.23 -17.51 15.32
N THR A 210 -34.90 -18.12 16.47
CA THR A 210 -33.84 -17.63 17.36
C THR A 210 -32.51 -17.71 16.59
N SER A 211 -32.24 -16.69 15.78
CA SER A 211 -31.08 -16.67 14.90
C SER A 211 -29.79 -16.63 15.73
N ASP A 212 -29.01 -17.70 15.66
CA ASP A 212 -27.70 -17.79 16.31
C ASP A 212 -26.74 -16.78 15.66
N PHE A 213 -26.03 -16.00 16.47
CA PHE A 213 -25.04 -15.02 15.99
C PHE A 213 -23.66 -15.64 15.87
N ILE A 214 -22.89 -15.17 14.88
CA ILE A 214 -21.45 -15.37 14.80
C ILE A 214 -20.76 -14.06 15.13
N ILE A 215 -19.90 -14.08 16.15
CA ILE A 215 -19.15 -12.93 16.62
C ILE A 215 -17.70 -13.07 16.13
N PHE A 216 -17.34 -12.29 15.12
CA PHE A 216 -15.94 -12.12 14.72
C PHE A 216 -15.25 -11.11 15.63
N VAL A 217 -14.35 -11.59 16.49
CA VAL A 217 -13.51 -10.74 17.34
C VAL A 217 -12.25 -10.39 16.56
N LEU A 218 -12.20 -9.15 16.08
CA LEU A 218 -11.13 -8.62 15.25
C LEU A 218 -10.02 -8.07 16.15
N VAL A 219 -8.80 -8.58 15.99
CA VAL A 219 -7.64 -8.18 16.80
C VAL A 219 -6.37 -8.05 15.96
N SER A 220 -5.42 -7.26 16.46
CA SER A 220 -4.09 -7.20 15.88
C SER A 220 -3.44 -8.59 15.88
N PRO A 221 -2.66 -8.97 14.84
CA PRO A 221 -1.95 -10.25 14.80
C PRO A 221 -1.06 -10.54 16.02
N ARG A 222 -0.66 -9.48 16.75
CA ARG A 222 0.14 -9.59 17.98
C ARG A 222 -0.66 -10.14 19.17
N ASP A 223 -1.97 -9.89 19.20
CA ASP A 223 -2.84 -10.21 20.33
C ASP A 223 -3.69 -11.47 20.08
N TYR A 224 -3.60 -12.06 18.88
CA TYR A 224 -4.40 -13.20 18.44
C TYR A 224 -4.42 -14.36 19.45
N ARG A 225 -3.24 -14.78 19.92
CA ARG A 225 -3.14 -15.94 20.83
C ARG A 225 -3.87 -15.70 22.14
N ASP A 226 -3.75 -14.49 22.70
CA ASP A 226 -4.39 -14.14 23.96
C ASP A 226 -5.90 -13.95 23.77
N ALA A 227 -6.34 -13.37 22.64
CA ALA A 227 -7.75 -13.26 22.31
C ALA A 227 -8.42 -14.64 22.14
N VAL A 228 -7.78 -15.59 21.44
CA VAL A 228 -8.30 -16.96 21.25
C VAL A 228 -8.55 -17.67 22.58
N ARG A 229 -7.66 -17.51 23.56
CA ARG A 229 -7.84 -18.12 24.91
C ARG A 229 -9.11 -17.65 25.61
N ASN A 230 -9.59 -16.45 25.28
CA ASN A 230 -10.79 -15.87 25.89
C ASN A 230 -12.08 -16.18 25.11
N ALA A 231 -12.00 -16.77 23.90
CA ALA A 231 -13.14 -16.94 23.00
C ALA A 231 -14.29 -17.75 23.62
N GLY A 232 -13.97 -18.86 24.32
CA GLY A 232 -14.98 -19.69 24.98
C GLY A 232 -15.69 -18.94 26.12
N ASN A 233 -14.95 -18.22 26.96
CA ASN A 233 -15.53 -17.42 28.04
C ASN A 233 -16.43 -16.30 27.50
N ILE A 234 -16.03 -15.67 26.39
CA ILE A 234 -16.87 -14.67 25.69
C ILE A 234 -18.18 -15.32 25.24
N ALA A 235 -18.12 -16.47 24.56
CA ALA A 235 -19.30 -17.16 24.03
C ALA A 235 -20.30 -17.48 25.15
N VAL A 236 -19.84 -18.11 26.24
CA VAL A 236 -20.68 -18.45 27.40
C VAL A 236 -21.28 -17.18 28.01
N THR A 237 -20.47 -16.15 28.26
CA THR A 237 -20.96 -14.90 28.87
C THR A 237 -22.05 -14.22 28.04
N VAL A 238 -21.88 -14.17 26.71
CA VAL A 238 -22.87 -13.57 25.80
C VAL A 238 -24.14 -14.40 25.76
N GLY A 239 -24.03 -15.72 25.59
CA GLY A 239 -25.16 -16.64 25.55
C GLY A 239 -26.00 -16.58 26.82
N ASP A 240 -25.36 -16.67 27.99
CA ASP A 240 -26.02 -16.61 29.30
C ASP A 240 -26.73 -15.26 29.50
N ARG A 241 -26.08 -14.15 29.15
CA ARG A 241 -26.62 -12.81 29.40
C ARG A 241 -27.79 -12.46 28.48
N LEU A 242 -27.76 -12.93 27.24
CA LEU A 242 -28.81 -12.73 26.25
C LEU A 242 -29.90 -13.81 26.30
N LYS A 243 -29.76 -14.80 27.19
CA LYS A 243 -30.66 -15.96 27.34
C LYS A 243 -30.90 -16.67 26.00
N MET A 244 -29.82 -16.92 25.27
CA MET A 244 -29.87 -17.64 23.99
C MET A 244 -30.01 -19.14 24.25
N ASP A 245 -30.74 -19.85 23.39
CA ASP A 245 -30.88 -21.31 23.47
C ASP A 245 -29.52 -22.01 23.31
N HIS A 246 -28.65 -21.43 22.47
CA HIS A 246 -27.29 -21.87 22.24
C HIS A 246 -26.32 -20.69 22.37
N ALA A 247 -25.11 -20.95 22.89
CA ALA A 247 -24.08 -19.93 22.97
C ALA A 247 -23.61 -19.53 21.54
N PRO A 248 -23.41 -18.25 21.25
CA PRO A 248 -22.99 -17.80 19.93
C PRO A 248 -21.58 -18.28 19.61
N LEU A 249 -21.31 -18.45 18.32
CA LEU A 249 -19.98 -18.84 17.86
C LEU A 249 -19.04 -17.63 17.89
N VAL A 250 -17.92 -17.75 18.59
CA VAL A 250 -16.91 -16.68 18.69
C VAL A 250 -15.68 -17.04 17.87
N ALA A 251 -15.48 -16.32 16.76
CA ALA A 251 -14.35 -16.50 15.86
C ALA A 251 -13.35 -15.36 16.02
N VAL A 252 -12.16 -15.64 16.57
CA VAL A 252 -11.09 -14.63 16.66
C VAL A 252 -10.36 -14.54 15.32
N ARG A 253 -10.19 -13.32 14.81
CA ARG A 253 -9.58 -13.07 13.50
C ARG A 253 -8.50 -12.00 13.59
N ASN A 254 -7.40 -12.23 12.87
CA ASN A 254 -6.40 -11.19 12.63
C ASN A 254 -7.01 -10.11 11.74
N ASP A 255 -6.92 -8.86 12.19
CA ASP A 255 -7.36 -7.69 11.46
C ASP A 255 -6.24 -6.64 11.43
N LEU A 256 -5.85 -6.25 10.23
CA LEU A 256 -4.76 -5.30 10.00
C LEU A 256 -5.14 -3.85 10.35
N PHE A 257 -6.43 -3.56 10.58
CA PHE A 257 -6.90 -2.23 10.97
C PHE A 257 -6.92 -2.01 12.48
N THR A 258 -6.99 -3.08 13.27
CA THR A 258 -6.90 -3.01 14.73
C THR A 258 -5.49 -2.73 15.26
N LYS A 259 -5.41 -1.88 16.29
CA LYS A 259 -4.14 -1.58 16.98
C LYS A 259 -3.82 -2.68 18.00
N PRO A 260 -2.52 -2.91 18.32
CA PRO A 260 -2.15 -3.80 19.40
C PRO A 260 -2.81 -3.43 20.74
N GLY A 261 -3.29 -4.43 21.49
CA GLY A 261 -4.02 -4.24 22.74
C GLY A 261 -5.45 -3.72 22.58
N SER A 262 -6.00 -3.74 21.36
CA SER A 262 -7.36 -3.32 21.07
C SER A 262 -8.14 -4.32 20.23
N PHE A 263 -9.46 -4.19 20.20
CA PHE A 263 -10.36 -5.05 19.45
C PHE A 263 -11.46 -4.25 18.74
N GLU A 264 -12.12 -4.93 17.82
CA GLU A 264 -13.37 -4.54 17.17
C GLU A 264 -14.22 -5.81 16.94
N LEU A 265 -15.55 -5.67 16.78
CA LEU A 265 -16.46 -6.79 16.53
C LEU A 265 -17.17 -6.65 15.20
N ASN A 266 -17.18 -7.72 14.40
CA ASN A 266 -18.14 -7.88 13.31
C ASN A 266 -19.12 -9.00 13.71
N ILE A 267 -20.39 -8.67 13.89
CA ILE A 267 -21.42 -9.59 14.39
C ILE A 267 -22.42 -9.79 13.26
N ILE A 268 -22.62 -11.05 12.88
CA ILE A 268 -23.42 -11.44 11.72
C ILE A 268 -24.35 -12.57 12.15
N TYR A 269 -25.52 -12.65 11.55
CA TYR A 269 -26.41 -13.80 11.72
C TYR A 269 -25.82 -15.06 11.08
N SER A 270 -26.09 -16.22 11.66
CA SER A 270 -25.50 -17.49 11.20
C SER A 270 -25.94 -17.89 9.79
N ASP A 271 -27.12 -17.47 9.34
CA ASP A 271 -27.66 -17.69 7.99
C ASP A 271 -27.13 -16.68 6.95
N GLU A 272 -26.64 -15.52 7.38
CA GLU A 272 -26.01 -14.51 6.52
C GLU A 272 -24.52 -14.77 6.27
N ILE A 273 -23.90 -15.74 6.98
CA ILE A 273 -22.48 -16.02 6.82
C ILE A 273 -22.17 -16.68 5.47
N LEU A 274 -21.15 -16.20 4.78
CA LEU A 274 -20.64 -16.86 3.58
C LEU A 274 -19.72 -18.02 3.99
N GLU A 275 -20.05 -19.25 3.63
CA GLU A 275 -19.21 -20.41 3.97
C GLU A 275 -17.80 -20.27 3.36
N GLU A 276 -17.73 -19.87 2.10
CA GLU A 276 -16.48 -19.62 1.39
C GLU A 276 -16.41 -18.18 0.87
N SER A 277 -15.19 -17.65 0.73
CA SER A 277 -15.02 -16.36 0.07
C SER A 277 -15.28 -16.51 -1.43
N PRO A 278 -16.14 -15.67 -2.04
CA PRO A 278 -16.55 -15.82 -3.44
C PRO A 278 -15.42 -15.51 -4.43
N TYR A 279 -14.33 -14.89 -3.96
CA TYR A 279 -13.15 -14.61 -4.76
C TYR A 279 -11.87 -14.91 -4.00
N HIS A 280 -10.88 -15.39 -4.74
CA HIS A 280 -9.48 -15.36 -4.35
C HIS A 280 -8.86 -14.00 -4.69
N VAL A 281 -7.85 -13.61 -3.92
CA VAL A 281 -7.20 -12.30 -4.02
C VAL A 281 -5.83 -12.49 -4.66
N ASN A 282 -5.65 -12.01 -5.88
CA ASN A 282 -4.37 -11.95 -6.55
C ASN A 282 -3.78 -10.54 -6.37
N ILE A 283 -2.62 -10.46 -5.73
CA ILE A 283 -1.87 -9.22 -5.53
C ILE A 283 -0.65 -9.25 -6.43
N THR A 284 -0.60 -8.33 -7.39
CA THR A 284 0.61 -8.05 -8.16
C THR A 284 1.32 -6.88 -7.50
N ILE A 285 2.61 -6.99 -7.21
CA ILE A 285 3.35 -5.96 -6.47
C ILE A 285 4.79 -5.83 -6.97
N ASN A 286 5.37 -4.65 -6.78
CA ASN A 286 6.81 -4.43 -7.02
C ASN A 286 7.70 -5.43 -6.26
N ASP A 287 8.88 -5.70 -6.83
CA ASP A 287 9.84 -6.68 -6.31
C ASP A 287 10.38 -6.33 -4.92
N HIS A 288 10.47 -5.04 -4.58
CA HIS A 288 10.99 -4.60 -3.29
C HIS A 288 10.06 -4.97 -2.13
N ASP A 289 8.74 -4.83 -2.31
CA ASP A 289 7.74 -5.13 -1.29
C ASP A 289 7.27 -6.60 -1.30
N TYR A 290 7.50 -7.32 -2.40
CA TYR A 290 7.05 -8.70 -2.58
C TYR A 290 7.36 -9.62 -1.38
N PRO A 291 8.60 -9.72 -0.86
CA PRO A 291 8.89 -10.63 0.26
C PRO A 291 8.11 -10.27 1.52
N PHE A 292 7.92 -8.97 1.77
CA PHE A 292 7.18 -8.48 2.93
C PHE A 292 5.68 -8.80 2.83
N ILE A 293 5.07 -8.55 1.67
CA ILE A 293 3.65 -8.86 1.44
C ILE A 293 3.41 -10.36 1.40
N LYS A 294 4.26 -11.13 0.72
CA LYS A 294 4.15 -12.59 0.68
C LYS A 294 4.14 -13.20 2.08
N LYS A 295 5.06 -12.77 2.95
CA LYS A 295 5.14 -13.22 4.35
C LYS A 295 3.87 -12.89 5.16
N ASN A 296 3.19 -11.79 4.85
CA ASN A 296 2.01 -11.29 5.57
C ASN A 296 0.67 -11.59 4.88
N SER A 297 0.67 -12.32 3.76
CA SER A 297 -0.52 -12.68 2.97
C SER A 297 -1.65 -13.31 3.79
N ARG A 298 -1.31 -14.16 4.78
CA ARG A 298 -2.30 -14.75 5.70
C ARG A 298 -3.06 -13.71 6.55
N ASN A 299 -2.39 -12.62 6.93
CA ASN A 299 -3.05 -11.55 7.68
C ASN A 299 -3.99 -10.74 6.79
N ILE A 300 -3.66 -10.59 5.50
CA ILE A 300 -4.57 -10.02 4.50
C ILE A 300 -5.80 -10.92 4.34
N ALA A 301 -5.58 -12.24 4.15
CA ALA A 301 -6.66 -13.22 4.02
C ALA A 301 -7.61 -13.19 5.22
N SER A 302 -7.07 -13.22 6.44
CA SER A 302 -7.85 -13.14 7.67
C SER A 302 -8.61 -11.81 7.80
N THR A 303 -7.97 -10.68 7.48
CA THR A 303 -8.61 -9.37 7.52
C THR A 303 -9.80 -9.33 6.55
N VAL A 304 -9.60 -9.76 5.32
CA VAL A 304 -10.63 -9.75 4.28
C VAL A 304 -11.80 -10.65 4.66
N ALA A 305 -11.53 -11.90 5.07
CA ALA A 305 -12.57 -12.83 5.49
C ALA A 305 -13.40 -12.30 6.67
N ALA A 306 -12.73 -11.78 7.70
CA ALA A 306 -13.40 -11.31 8.90
C ALA A 306 -14.26 -10.05 8.66
N ARG A 307 -13.86 -9.22 7.68
CA ARG A 307 -14.55 -7.98 7.29
C ARG A 307 -15.69 -8.25 6.31
N LEU A 308 -15.57 -9.27 5.45
CA LEU A 308 -16.65 -9.74 4.58
C LEU A 308 -17.66 -10.62 5.30
N GLY A 309 -17.28 -11.23 6.43
CA GLY A 309 -18.12 -12.21 7.11
C GLY A 309 -18.07 -13.59 6.46
N THR A 310 -16.87 -14.05 6.06
CA THR A 310 -16.70 -15.40 5.49
C THR A 310 -16.11 -16.37 6.51
N TRP A 311 -16.58 -17.62 6.49
CA TRP A 311 -16.07 -18.67 7.37
C TRP A 311 -14.70 -19.17 6.93
N LYS A 312 -14.54 -19.53 5.64
CA LYS A 312 -13.25 -19.86 5.05
C LYS A 312 -12.54 -18.61 4.54
N PHE A 313 -11.21 -18.64 4.58
CA PHE A 313 -10.38 -17.54 4.11
C PHE A 313 -10.29 -17.54 2.58
N PRO A 314 -10.23 -16.37 1.90
CA PRO A 314 -9.82 -16.33 0.51
C PRO A 314 -8.36 -16.79 0.38
N ILE A 315 -8.04 -17.45 -0.72
CA ILE A 315 -6.65 -17.67 -1.10
C ILE A 315 -6.07 -16.31 -1.49
N VAL A 316 -4.95 -15.93 -0.88
CA VAL A 316 -4.20 -14.72 -1.22
C VAL A 316 -2.92 -15.11 -1.94
N SER A 317 -2.90 -14.90 -3.24
CA SER A 317 -1.72 -15.05 -4.08
C SER A 317 -1.00 -13.71 -4.18
N VAL A 318 0.32 -13.74 -4.12
CA VAL A 318 1.16 -12.55 -4.27
C VAL A 318 2.18 -12.88 -5.34
N LYS A 319 2.24 -12.05 -6.38
CA LYS A 319 3.15 -12.19 -7.52
C LYS A 319 4.01 -10.93 -7.65
N PRO A 320 5.34 -11.06 -7.80
CA PRO A 320 6.18 -9.94 -8.16
C PRO A 320 5.86 -9.47 -9.59
N SER A 321 6.01 -8.18 -9.86
CA SER A 321 5.96 -7.62 -11.20
C SER A 321 7.13 -6.69 -11.40
N MET A 322 8.00 -7.06 -12.36
CA MET A 322 9.11 -6.23 -12.80
C MET A 322 8.63 -4.94 -13.48
N LEU A 323 7.38 -4.89 -13.96
CA LEU A 323 6.76 -3.69 -14.53
C LEU A 323 6.27 -2.70 -13.46
N MET A 324 6.16 -3.14 -12.20
CA MET A 324 5.78 -2.29 -11.06
C MET A 324 7.06 -1.88 -10.32
N GLU A 325 7.54 -0.67 -10.61
CA GLU A 325 8.88 -0.27 -10.16
C GLU A 325 8.87 0.59 -8.88
N LYS A 326 7.75 1.26 -8.59
CA LYS A 326 7.66 2.14 -7.41
C LYS A 326 7.31 1.33 -6.16
N PRO A 327 8.04 1.52 -5.03
CA PRO A 327 7.63 0.99 -3.73
C PRO A 327 6.17 1.36 -3.43
N GLY A 328 5.41 0.39 -2.94
CA GLY A 328 4.00 0.49 -2.65
C GLY A 328 3.05 0.56 -3.85
N ASN A 329 3.56 0.46 -5.08
CA ASN A 329 2.71 0.11 -6.21
C ASN A 329 2.29 -1.35 -6.10
N PHE A 330 0.99 -1.58 -6.17
CA PHE A 330 0.38 -2.89 -6.26
C PHE A 330 -0.93 -2.80 -7.05
N GLU A 331 -1.33 -3.92 -7.63
CA GLU A 331 -2.65 -4.13 -8.19
C GLU A 331 -3.32 -5.31 -7.50
N ILE A 332 -4.65 -5.24 -7.43
CA ILE A 332 -5.47 -6.33 -6.89
C ILE A 332 -6.41 -6.79 -7.99
N HIS A 333 -6.40 -8.09 -8.23
CA HIS A 333 -7.37 -8.76 -9.06
C HIS A 333 -8.12 -9.81 -8.23
N LEU A 334 -9.45 -9.78 -8.31
CA LEU A 334 -10.30 -10.80 -7.73
C LEU A 334 -10.58 -11.88 -8.77
N GLU A 335 -10.15 -13.10 -8.48
CA GLU A 335 -10.40 -14.29 -9.29
C GLU A 335 -11.49 -15.12 -8.62
N LYS A 336 -12.43 -15.73 -9.36
CA LYS A 336 -13.51 -16.51 -8.75
C LYS A 336 -12.94 -17.57 -7.81
N GLY A 337 -13.50 -17.65 -6.60
CA GLY A 337 -13.14 -18.63 -5.57
C GLY A 337 -14.33 -19.52 -5.25
N GLY A 338 -14.06 -20.70 -4.69
CA GLY A 338 -15.06 -21.76 -4.48
C GLY A 338 -15.10 -22.74 -5.65
N ARG A 339 -15.49 -24.00 -5.40
CA ARG A 339 -15.58 -25.03 -6.46
C ARG A 339 -16.65 -24.64 -7.48
N ASP A 340 -16.30 -24.75 -8.77
CA ASP A 340 -17.29 -24.99 -9.84
C ASP A 340 -18.14 -26.24 -9.52
#